data_AF-A0A351Q5E3-F1
#
_entry.id   AF-A0A351Q5E3-F1
#
_cell.length_a   1.000
_cell.length_b   1.000
_cell.length_c   1.000
_cell.angle_alpha   90.00
_cell.angle_beta   90.00
_cell.angle_gamma   90.00
#
_symmetry.space_group_name_H-M   'P 1'
#
loop_
_entity.id
_entity.type
_entity.pdbx_description
1 polymer ?
#
loop_
_entity_poly.entity_id
_entity_poly.type
_entity_poly.pdbx_seq_one_letter_code
_entity_poly.pdbx_strand_id
1 'polypeptide(L)'
;MSTESTYYVPEQSKMPLIAATGMGVMAYGAASWVLDGGTATIFLIGSLIMAGVLYKWWSIVIDENMRGLASPQLKHSYVLGMLWFIFSEVMFFACF
;
A
#
# COMPACT_ATOMS: atom_id res chain seq x y z
N MET A 1 22.15 30.97 2.24
CA MET A 1 20.69 31.04 2.39
C MET A 1 20.19 29.64 2.12
N SER A 2 19.90 28.85 3.16
CA SER A 2 19.33 27.51 2.99
C SER A 2 17.91 27.68 2.47
N THR A 3 17.71 27.40 1.18
CA THR A 3 16.39 27.27 0.60
C THR A 3 15.79 25.98 1.16
N GLU A 4 15.23 26.04 2.37
CA GLU A 4 14.47 24.93 2.97
C GLU A 4 13.29 24.63 2.05
N SER A 5 13.42 23.62 1.18
CA SER A 5 12.32 23.15 0.36
C SER A 5 11.32 22.46 1.29
N THR A 6 10.12 23.03 1.44
CA THR A 6 9.07 22.46 2.30
C THR A 6 8.78 21.01 1.89
N TYR A 7 8.86 20.10 2.87
CA TYR A 7 8.50 18.70 2.68
C TYR A 7 7.00 18.60 2.37
N TYR A 8 6.65 17.96 1.26
CA TYR A 8 5.25 17.81 0.86
C TYR A 8 4.54 16.82 1.80
N VAL A 9 3.44 17.27 2.40
CA VAL A 9 2.55 16.45 3.23
C VAL A 9 1.24 16.27 2.46
N PRO A 10 0.85 15.03 2.11
CA PRO A 10 -0.40 14.77 1.40
C PRO A 10 -1.63 15.18 2.21
N GLU A 11 -2.73 15.43 1.51
CA GLU A 11 -4.03 15.64 2.14
C GLU A 11 -4.58 14.35 2.75
N GLN A 12 -5.57 14.47 3.65
CA GLN A 12 -6.15 13.30 4.32
C GLN A 12 -6.75 12.32 3.30
N SER A 13 -6.23 11.09 3.29
CA SER A 13 -6.69 10.01 2.42
C SER A 13 -7.51 8.98 3.20
N LYS A 14 -8.63 8.55 2.61
CA LYS A 14 -9.48 7.46 3.15
C LYS A 14 -8.99 6.07 2.72
N MET A 15 -8.03 5.99 1.79
CA MET A 15 -7.52 4.73 1.26
C MET A 15 -6.98 3.77 2.33
N PRO A 16 -6.25 4.21 3.38
CA PRO A 16 -5.78 3.32 4.44
C PRO A 16 -6.90 2.56 5.16
N LEU A 17 -8.04 3.22 5.41
CA LEU A 17 -9.19 2.62 6.09
C LEU A 17 -9.85 1.54 5.22
N ILE A 18 -9.97 1.79 3.92
CA ILE A 18 -10.53 0.83 2.96
C ILE A 18 -9.58 -0.35 2.79
N ALA A 19 -8.27 -0.11 2.73
CA ALA A 19 -7.25 -1.17 2.73
C ALA A 19 -7.34 -2.06 3.98
N ALA A 20 -7.42 -1.47 5.17
CA ALA A 20 -7.54 -2.24 6.41
C ALA A 20 -8.81 -3.11 6.43
N THR A 21 -9.94 -2.56 6.00
CA THR A 21 -11.20 -3.31 5.88
C THR A 21 -11.09 -4.42 4.84
N GLY A 22 -10.52 -4.13 3.67
CA GLY A 22 -10.29 -5.10 2.59
C GLY A 22 -9.39 -6.25 3.00
N MET A 23 -8.28 -5.96 3.69
CA MET A 23 -7.38 -6.98 4.26
C MET A 23 -8.10 -7.84 5.30
N GLY A 24 -8.92 -7.24 6.17
CA GLY A 24 -9.73 -8.00 7.15
C GLY A 24 -10.70 -8.97 6.49
N VAL A 25 -11.43 -8.52 5.47
CA VAL A 25 -12.34 -9.37 4.69
C VAL A 25 -11.58 -10.47 3.95
N MET A 26 -10.43 -10.16 3.35
CA MET A 26 -9.59 -11.13 2.66
C MET A 26 -9.06 -12.20 3.62
N ALA A 27 -8.54 -11.81 4.78
CA ALA A 27 -8.03 -12.74 5.79
C ALA A 27 -9.12 -13.65 6.35
N TYR A 28 -10.29 -13.09 6.67
CA TYR A 28 -11.45 -13.88 7.11
C TYR A 28 -11.95 -14.83 6.01
N GLY A 29 -12.00 -14.36 4.77
CA GLY A 29 -12.37 -15.18 3.62
C GLY A 29 -11.38 -16.32 3.37
N ALA A 30 -10.07 -16.06 3.52
CA ALA A 30 -9.04 -17.10 3.42
C ALA A 30 -9.19 -18.15 4.53
N ALA A 31 -9.38 -17.70 5.77
CA ALA A 31 -9.54 -18.59 6.92
C ALA A 31 -10.77 -19.49 6.79
N SER A 32 -11.94 -18.91 6.49
CA SER A 32 -13.18 -19.68 6.31
C SER A 32 -13.12 -20.62 5.10
N TRP A 33 -12.46 -20.23 4.01
CA TRP A 33 -12.30 -21.12 2.87
C TRP A 33 -11.43 -22.34 3.19
N VAL A 34 -10.29 -22.13 3.86
CA VAL A 34 -9.34 -23.22 4.18
C VAL A 34 -9.88 -24.12 5.29
N LEU A 35 -10.55 -23.57 6.30
CA LEU A 35 -11.03 -24.32 7.46
C LEU A 35 -12.35 -25.06 7.18
N ASP A 36 -13.34 -24.38 6.60
CA ASP A 36 -14.70 -24.92 6.46
C ASP A 36 -14.93 -25.57 5.07
N GLY A 37 -13.99 -25.44 4.14
CA GLY A 37 -14.08 -26.05 2.80
C GLY A 37 -15.16 -25.43 1.90
N GLY A 38 -15.62 -24.23 2.23
CA GLY A 38 -16.67 -23.50 1.50
C GLY A 38 -16.21 -22.84 0.20
N THR A 39 -16.99 -21.88 -0.29
CA THR A 39 -16.64 -21.14 -1.51
C THR A 39 -15.63 -20.03 -1.23
N ALA A 40 -14.70 -19.79 -2.16
CA ALA A 40 -13.71 -18.71 -2.08
C ALA A 40 -14.29 -17.29 -2.25
N THR A 41 -15.63 -17.14 -2.28
CA THR A 41 -16.31 -15.90 -2.64
C THR A 41 -15.90 -14.72 -1.76
N ILE A 42 -15.86 -14.92 -0.43
CA ILE A 42 -15.49 -13.86 0.52
C ILE A 42 -14.02 -13.44 0.34
N PHE A 43 -13.14 -14.42 0.15
CA PHE A 43 -11.73 -14.16 -0.15
C PHE A 43 -11.58 -13.32 -1.42
N LEU A 44 -12.26 -13.73 -2.51
CA LEU A 44 -12.23 -13.02 -3.79
C LEU A 44 -12.78 -11.58 -3.68
N ILE A 45 -13.83 -11.36 -2.90
CA ILE A 45 -14.34 -10.01 -2.62
C ILE A 45 -13.27 -9.17 -1.92
N GLY A 46 -12.63 -9.71 -0.88
CA GLY A 46 -11.53 -9.04 -0.18
C GLY A 46 -10.35 -8.71 -1.10
N SER A 47 -9.96 -9.66 -1.97
CA SER A 47 -8.91 -9.46 -2.97
C SER A 47 -9.27 -8.38 -3.99
N LEU A 48 -10.52 -8.33 -4.47
CA LEU A 48 -11.00 -7.28 -5.38
C LEU A 48 -10.98 -5.90 -4.73
N ILE A 49 -11.38 -5.79 -3.46
CA ILE A 49 -11.28 -4.54 -2.69
C ILE A 49 -9.81 -4.10 -2.61
N MET A 50 -8.91 -5.01 -2.25
CA MET A 50 -7.47 -4.71 -2.16
C MET A 50 -6.88 -4.27 -3.51
N ALA A 51 -7.19 -4.97 -4.59
CA ALA A 51 -6.77 -4.58 -5.93
C ALA A 51 -7.27 -3.18 -6.31
N GLY A 52 -8.53 -2.86 -6.01
CA GLY A 52 -9.10 -1.53 -6.22
C GLY A 52 -8.41 -0.43 -5.40
N VAL A 53 -8.09 -0.71 -4.14
CA VAL A 53 -7.36 0.23 -3.28
C VAL A 53 -5.96 0.49 -3.83
N LEU A 54 -5.19 -0.56 -4.17
CA LEU A 54 -3.84 -0.40 -4.73
C LEU A 54 -3.86 0.40 -6.04
N TYR A 55 -4.79 0.08 -6.94
CA TYR A 55 -4.97 0.82 -8.19
C TYR A 55 -5.23 2.32 -7.93
N LYS A 56 -6.19 2.62 -7.05
CA LYS A 56 -6.56 4.02 -6.79
C LYS A 56 -5.46 4.77 -6.05
N TRP A 57 -4.80 4.13 -5.08
CA TRP A 57 -3.76 4.75 -4.28
C TRP A 57 -2.52 5.05 -5.12
N TRP A 58 -2.05 4.10 -5.93
CA TRP A 58 -0.93 4.36 -6.83
C TRP A 58 -1.27 5.42 -7.89
N SER A 59 -2.50 5.44 -8.40
CA SER A 59 -2.95 6.50 -9.31
C SER A 59 -2.84 7.90 -8.68
N ILE A 60 -3.16 8.05 -7.38
CA ILE A 60 -3.01 9.32 -6.64
C ILE A 60 -1.53 9.70 -6.53
N VAL A 61 -0.67 8.77 -6.13
CA VAL A 61 0.77 9.02 -5.98
C VAL A 61 1.42 9.42 -7.32
N ILE A 62 1.00 8.79 -8.42
CA ILE A 62 1.47 9.14 -9.77
C ILE A 62 1.02 10.55 -10.15
N ASP A 63 -0.25 10.91 -9.91
CA ASP A 63 -0.77 12.26 -10.17
C ASP A 63 -0.03 13.33 -9.36
N GLU A 64 0.19 13.10 -8.06
CA GLU A 64 0.96 13.99 -7.19
C GLU A 64 2.39 14.21 -7.70
N ASN A 65 3.02 13.16 -8.23
CA ASN A 65 4.36 13.25 -8.82
C ASN A 65 4.36 14.04 -10.13
N MET A 66 3.40 13.78 -11.03
CA MET A 66 3.25 14.50 -12.31
C MET A 66 2.96 15.98 -12.11
N ARG A 67 2.24 16.34 -11.04
CA ARG A 67 1.96 17.73 -10.64
C ARG A 67 3.17 18.44 -10.02
N GLY A 68 4.31 17.75 -9.87
CA GLY A 68 5.53 18.30 -9.31
C GLY A 68 5.48 18.53 -7.80
N LEU A 69 4.49 17.96 -7.10
CA LEU A 69 4.36 18.08 -5.65
C LEU A 69 5.45 17.27 -4.92
N ALA A 70 6.00 16.25 -5.58
CA ALA A 70 7.09 15.45 -5.05
C ALA A 70 8.44 16.21 -5.09
N SER A 71 8.77 16.86 -3.98
CA SER A 71 10.05 17.55 -3.79
C SER A 71 11.25 16.59 -3.90
N PRO A 72 12.47 17.09 -4.22
CA PRO A 72 13.68 16.24 -4.26
C PRO A 72 13.92 15.46 -2.96
N GLN A 73 13.63 16.09 -1.80
CA GLN A 73 13.72 15.44 -0.50
C GLN A 73 12.72 14.29 -0.36
N LEU A 74 11.46 14.48 -0.79
CA LEU A 74 10.45 13.41 -0.76
C LEU A 74 10.84 12.24 -1.68
N LYS A 75 11.38 12.52 -2.87
CA LYS A 75 11.88 11.48 -3.79
C LYS A 75 12.99 10.66 -3.16
N HIS A 76 13.90 11.29 -2.40
CA HIS A 76 14.92 10.56 -1.64
C HIS A 76 14.30 9.64 -0.57
N SER A 77 13.28 10.12 0.16
CA SER A 77 12.53 9.29 1.11
C SER A 77 11.87 8.08 0.44
N TYR A 78 11.37 8.20 -0.79
CA TYR A 78 10.81 7.05 -1.54
C TYR A 78 11.86 5.98 -1.83
N VAL A 79 13.09 6.37 -2.21
CA VAL A 79 14.19 5.43 -2.44
C VAL A 79 14.55 4.69 -1.16
N LEU A 80 14.65 5.40 -0.03
CA LEU A 80 14.89 4.79 1.27
C LEU A 80 13.75 3.84 1.68
N GLY A 81 12.50 4.24 1.47
CA GLY A 81 11.34 3.40 1.74
C GLY A 81 11.35 2.09 0.94
N MET A 82 11.67 2.16 -0.36
CA MET A 82 11.78 0.98 -1.21
C MET A 82 12.98 0.10 -0.81
N LEU A 83 14.11 0.69 -0.41
CA LEU A 83 15.25 -0.04 0.10
C LEU A 83 14.87 -0.85 1.35
N TRP A 84 14.16 -0.25 2.30
CA TRP A 84 13.69 -0.94 3.50
C TRP A 84 12.65 -2.02 3.20
N PHE A 85 11.76 -1.79 2.22
CA PHE A 85 10.83 -2.81 1.74
C PHE A 85 11.57 -4.03 1.19
N ILE A 86 12.52 -3.82 0.27
CA ILE A 86 13.35 -4.91 -0.29
C ILE A 86 14.14 -5.63 0.82
N PHE A 87 14.71 -4.90 1.77
CA PHE A 87 15.39 -5.50 2.91
C PHE A 87 14.45 -6.41 3.71
N SER A 88 13.21 -5.99 3.95
CA SER A 88 12.22 -6.82 4.65
C SER A 88 11.86 -8.10 3.88
N GLU A 89 11.80 -8.04 2.54
CA GLU A 89 11.60 -9.22 1.69
C GLU A 89 12.79 -10.20 1.78
N VAL A 90 14.03 -9.70 1.78
CA VAL A 90 15.22 -10.54 1.97
C VAL A 90 15.19 -11.25 3.32
N MET A 91 14.81 -10.55 4.39
CA MET A 91 14.68 -11.14 5.72
C MET A 91 13.54 -12.16 5.81
N PHE A 92 12.43 -11.94 5.09
CA PHE A 92 11.35 -12.93 4.95
C PHE A 92 11.88 -14.22 4.34
N PHE A 93 12.59 -14.15 3.20
CA PHE A 93 13.20 -15.33 2.58
C PHE A 93 14.30 -15.96 3.43
N ALA A 94 15.05 -15.20 4.22
CA ALA A 94 16.08 -15.76 5.10
C ALA A 94 15.52 -16.63 6.24
N CYS A 95 14.22 -16.55 6.53
CA CYS A 95 13.54 -17.34 7.56
C CYS A 95 13.00 -18.69 7.04
N PHE A 96 12.97 -18.91 5.71
CA PHE A 96 12.50 -20.13 5.06
C PHE A 96 13.66 -20.87 4.37
#